data_AF-A0A365HAH4-F1
#
_entry.id   AF-A0A365HAH4-F1
#
_cell.length_a   1.000
_cell.length_b   1.000
_cell.length_c   1.000
_cell.angle_alpha   90.00
_cell.angle_beta   90.00
_cell.angle_gamma   90.00
#
_symmetry.space_group_name_H-M   'P 1'
#
loop_
_entity.id
_entity.type
_entity.pdbx_description
1 polymer ?
#
loop_
_entity_poly.entity_id
_entity_poly.type
_entity_poly.pdbx_seq_one_letter_code
_entity_poly.pdbx_strand_id
1 'polypeptide(L)'
;MTVHQEDSGQTDRIAGVLLGAACGDALGVPYEFATPPGPDEAPEMIGGGLGPYAPGEYSDDTQMAVCIARVAASGADLREESALDAVATGFLEWLREGASDVGMQTRRVLEGALAAGSRPPALTMRTITATLHEKTGRTAGNGSLMRTGVVGLNHLADPVATAEAARAVSELTHFDPLAGDACVLWCEGVRQAVLDGTFDGVRAGLDLLPPERRDRWADWLTEAESRPPGDFIPNGFVVQALQAAWSSITHTPGTGTEHLVAALATAVRIGDDTDTVAAIAGALLGARWGASAIPAHWRRSVHGWPGLVAEDLIDLARRV
;
A
#
# COMPACT_ATOMS: atom_id res chain seq x y z
N MET A 1 -15.42 32.36 2.80
CA MET A 1 -15.98 31.08 2.34
C MET A 1 -15.36 30.82 0.98
N THR A 2 -14.13 30.30 1.01
CA THR A 2 -13.33 30.05 -0.19
C THR A 2 -13.50 28.57 -0.46
N VAL A 3 -14.34 28.24 -1.44
CA VAL A 3 -14.40 26.89 -2.00
C VAL A 3 -13.04 26.69 -2.65
N HIS A 4 -12.17 25.86 -2.04
CA HIS A 4 -10.96 25.39 -2.70
C HIS A 4 -11.43 24.61 -3.93
N GLN A 5 -11.28 25.22 -5.09
CA GLN A 5 -11.49 24.56 -6.37
C GLN A 5 -10.31 23.59 -6.49
N GLU A 6 -10.52 22.32 -6.13
CA GLU A 6 -9.52 21.28 -6.36
C GLU A 6 -9.07 21.34 -7.81
N ASP A 7 -7.76 21.46 -8.02
CA ASP A 7 -7.17 21.44 -9.35
C ASP A 7 -7.46 20.06 -9.96
N SER A 8 -7.94 20.05 -11.21
CA SER A 8 -8.17 18.85 -12.00
C SER A 8 -6.99 17.86 -11.96
N GLY A 9 -5.75 18.36 -11.86
CA GLY A 9 -4.56 17.54 -11.69
C GLY A 9 -4.45 16.86 -10.32
N GLN A 10 -4.85 17.53 -9.24
CA GLN A 10 -4.87 16.94 -7.90
C GLN A 10 -5.94 15.85 -7.79
N THR A 11 -7.15 16.09 -8.31
CA THR A 11 -8.22 15.07 -8.32
C THR A 11 -7.83 13.83 -9.14
N ASP A 12 -7.09 13.99 -10.23
CA ASP A 12 -6.55 12.85 -11.00
C ASP A 12 -5.48 12.08 -10.22
N ARG A 13 -4.63 12.78 -9.45
CA ARG A 13 -3.64 12.19 -8.54
C ARG A 13 -4.28 11.42 -7.38
N ILE A 14 -5.34 11.96 -6.76
CA ILE A 14 -6.15 11.27 -5.75
C ILE A 14 -6.71 9.97 -6.33
N ALA A 15 -7.34 10.04 -7.50
CA ALA A 15 -7.88 8.86 -8.19
C ALA A 15 -6.79 7.82 -8.53
N GLY A 16 -5.56 8.29 -8.78
CA GLY A 16 -4.43 7.45 -9.12
C GLY A 16 -3.93 6.58 -7.96
N VAL A 17 -4.13 6.97 -6.70
CA VAL A 17 -3.56 6.26 -5.53
C VAL A 17 -4.05 4.82 -5.46
N LEU A 18 -5.36 4.62 -5.32
CA LEU A 18 -5.92 3.27 -5.15
C LEU A 18 -5.89 2.47 -6.45
N LEU A 19 -6.14 3.12 -7.60
CA LEU A 19 -6.07 2.46 -8.90
C LEU A 19 -4.64 2.04 -9.26
N GLY A 20 -3.65 2.87 -8.94
CA GLY A 20 -2.24 2.58 -9.16
C GLY A 20 -1.78 1.41 -8.31
N ALA A 21 -2.17 1.36 -7.03
CA ALA A 21 -1.94 0.20 -6.17
C ALA A 21 -2.55 -1.07 -6.77
N ALA A 22 -3.82 -1.04 -7.17
CA ALA A 22 -4.53 -2.17 -7.77
C ALA A 22 -3.90 -2.66 -9.08
N CYS A 23 -3.45 -1.74 -9.94
CA CYS A 23 -2.78 -2.12 -11.17
C CYS A 23 -1.37 -2.66 -10.92
N GLY A 24 -0.66 -2.14 -9.91
CA GLY A 24 0.65 -2.67 -9.52
C GLY A 24 0.54 -4.08 -8.96
N ASP A 25 -0.37 -4.27 -8.01
CA ASP A 25 -0.76 -5.54 -7.41
C ASP A 25 -1.07 -6.59 -8.51
N ALA A 26 -2.12 -6.37 -9.31
CA ALA A 26 -2.57 -7.33 -10.32
C ALA A 26 -1.51 -7.64 -11.40
N LEU A 27 -0.54 -6.73 -11.61
CA LEU A 27 0.59 -6.93 -12.52
C LEU A 27 1.69 -7.81 -11.89
N GLY A 28 1.85 -7.74 -10.57
CA GLY A 28 2.82 -8.54 -9.81
C GLY A 28 2.32 -9.94 -9.43
N VAL A 29 1.01 -10.13 -9.26
CA VAL A 29 0.40 -11.43 -8.85
C VAL A 29 0.96 -12.66 -9.59
N PRO A 30 1.12 -12.66 -10.93
CA PRO A 30 1.57 -13.86 -11.64
C PRO A 30 3.00 -14.29 -11.33
N TYR A 31 3.81 -13.39 -10.77
CA TYR A 31 5.26 -13.56 -10.62
C TYR A 31 5.69 -13.73 -9.17
N GLU A 32 4.74 -13.69 -8.24
CA GLU A 32 4.99 -13.79 -6.80
C GLU A 32 5.63 -15.14 -6.46
N PHE A 33 6.81 -15.09 -5.84
CA PHE A 33 7.70 -16.23 -5.56
C PHE A 33 7.97 -17.14 -6.78
N ALA A 34 7.76 -16.63 -7.98
CA ALA A 34 7.97 -17.31 -9.24
C ALA A 34 9.15 -16.69 -10.02
N THR A 35 9.34 -17.11 -11.27
CA THR A 35 10.36 -16.51 -12.13
C THR A 35 9.85 -15.17 -12.65
N PRO A 36 10.53 -14.05 -12.37
CA PRO A 36 10.13 -12.75 -12.91
C PRO A 36 10.32 -12.69 -14.43
N PRO A 37 9.68 -11.74 -15.13
CA PRO A 37 9.88 -11.54 -16.55
C PRO A 37 11.35 -11.28 -16.89
N GLY A 38 11.78 -11.75 -18.07
CA GLY A 38 13.10 -11.44 -18.60
C GLY A 38 13.31 -9.95 -18.90
N PRO A 39 14.54 -9.50 -19.19
CA PRO A 39 14.85 -8.09 -19.48
C PRO A 39 14.07 -7.50 -20.66
N ASP A 40 13.75 -8.32 -21.66
CA ASP A 40 13.03 -7.94 -22.88
C ASP A 40 11.52 -8.25 -22.81
N GLU A 41 11.04 -8.77 -21.68
CA GLU A 41 9.64 -9.14 -21.46
C GLU A 41 8.93 -8.06 -20.63
N ALA A 42 7.72 -7.71 -21.04
CA ALA A 42 6.84 -6.87 -20.25
C ALA A 42 6.02 -7.76 -19.31
N PRO A 43 5.88 -7.43 -18.02
CA PRO A 43 4.93 -8.13 -17.15
C PRO A 43 3.50 -7.91 -17.66
N GLU A 44 2.67 -8.93 -17.48
CA GLU A 44 1.28 -8.92 -17.89
C GLU A 44 0.38 -9.42 -16.74
N MET A 45 -0.84 -8.87 -16.64
CA MET A 45 -1.82 -9.26 -15.63
C MET A 45 -2.50 -10.59 -15.98
N ILE A 46 -1.74 -11.69 -15.99
CA ILE A 46 -2.22 -13.01 -16.45
C ILE A 46 -2.89 -13.85 -15.34
N GLY A 47 -2.99 -13.34 -14.11
CA GLY A 47 -3.54 -14.05 -12.96
C GLY A 47 -2.64 -15.18 -12.45
N GLY A 48 -3.20 -16.10 -11.67
CA GLY A 48 -2.42 -17.15 -10.98
C GLY A 48 -1.81 -16.64 -9.69
N GLY A 49 -0.50 -16.83 -9.49
CA GLY A 49 0.18 -16.51 -8.23
C GLY A 49 -0.11 -17.54 -7.13
N LEU A 50 -0.09 -17.10 -5.86
CA LEU A 50 -0.40 -17.95 -4.71
C LEU A 50 -1.90 -18.26 -4.55
N GLY A 51 -2.77 -17.51 -5.24
CA GLY A 51 -4.22 -17.73 -5.28
C GLY A 51 -4.74 -18.19 -6.65
N PRO A 52 -6.04 -18.52 -6.77
CA PRO A 52 -6.69 -18.80 -8.06
C PRO A 52 -7.11 -17.50 -8.78
N TYR A 53 -6.28 -16.46 -8.74
CA TYR A 53 -6.61 -15.12 -9.25
C TYR A 53 -6.83 -15.13 -10.77
N ALA A 54 -7.90 -14.49 -11.24
CA ALA A 54 -8.17 -14.30 -12.67
C ALA A 54 -7.20 -13.27 -13.30
N PRO A 55 -7.05 -13.25 -14.64
CA PRO A 55 -6.29 -12.19 -15.32
C PRO A 55 -6.82 -10.79 -14.98
N GLY A 56 -5.98 -9.94 -14.41
CA GLY A 56 -6.35 -8.61 -13.92
C GLY A 56 -6.92 -8.58 -12.50
N GLU A 57 -7.03 -9.72 -11.82
CA GLU A 57 -7.49 -9.77 -10.44
C GLU A 57 -6.38 -9.37 -9.46
N TYR A 58 -6.66 -8.38 -8.60
CA TYR A 58 -5.73 -7.93 -7.55
C TYR A 58 -5.84 -8.80 -6.28
N SER A 59 -4.74 -8.94 -5.52
CA SER A 59 -4.55 -9.80 -4.35
C SER A 59 -4.94 -9.12 -3.02
N ASP A 60 -4.47 -9.65 -1.89
CA ASP A 60 -4.80 -9.16 -0.56
C ASP A 60 -4.34 -7.72 -0.30
N ASP A 61 -3.30 -7.26 -0.98
CA ASP A 61 -2.79 -5.90 -0.95
C ASP A 61 -3.90 -4.88 -1.22
N THR A 62 -4.52 -4.99 -2.40
CA THR A 62 -5.59 -4.08 -2.80
C THR A 62 -6.91 -4.42 -2.12
N GLN A 63 -7.22 -5.70 -1.91
CA GLN A 63 -8.47 -6.08 -1.22
C GLN A 63 -8.53 -5.49 0.19
N MET A 64 -7.42 -5.50 0.93
CA MET A 64 -7.36 -4.86 2.23
C MET A 64 -7.25 -3.33 2.13
N ALA A 65 -6.57 -2.77 1.11
CA ALA A 65 -6.58 -1.33 0.88
C ALA A 65 -8.00 -0.79 0.63
N VAL A 66 -8.84 -1.54 -0.08
CA VAL A 66 -10.27 -1.22 -0.31
C VAL A 66 -11.05 -1.16 1.01
N CYS A 67 -10.79 -2.05 1.97
CA CYS A 67 -11.41 -1.99 3.29
C CYS A 67 -11.08 -0.68 4.03
N ILE A 68 -9.82 -0.24 3.98
CA ILE A 68 -9.40 1.03 4.57
C ILE A 68 -10.07 2.20 3.83
N ALA A 69 -10.01 2.19 2.50
CA ALA A 69 -10.55 3.24 1.64
C ALA A 69 -12.06 3.44 1.83
N ARG A 70 -12.84 2.38 2.05
CA ARG A 70 -14.28 2.45 2.32
C ARG A 70 -14.62 3.21 3.60
N VAL A 71 -13.84 3.00 4.66
CA VAL A 71 -14.02 3.72 5.92
C VAL A 71 -13.57 5.17 5.79
N ALA A 72 -12.40 5.39 5.17
CA ALA A 72 -11.90 6.74 4.96
C ALA A 72 -12.87 7.57 4.09
N ALA A 73 -13.43 6.96 3.04
CA ALA A 73 -14.41 7.58 2.13
C ALA A 73 -15.77 7.90 2.76
N SER A 74 -16.04 7.50 4.01
CA SER A 74 -17.19 7.98 4.77
C SER A 74 -16.92 9.30 5.50
N GLY A 75 -15.71 9.86 5.35
CA GLY A 75 -15.23 11.01 6.13
C GLY A 75 -14.83 10.67 7.56
N ALA A 76 -14.60 9.40 7.86
CA ALA A 76 -14.15 8.98 9.18
C ALA A 76 -12.69 9.37 9.40
N ASP A 77 -12.37 9.83 10.60
CA ASP A 77 -10.98 10.04 11.01
C ASP A 77 -10.37 8.70 11.43
N LEU A 78 -9.41 8.21 10.65
CA LEU A 78 -8.76 6.90 10.87
C LEU A 78 -7.92 6.81 12.16
N ARG A 79 -7.86 7.89 12.95
CA ARG A 79 -7.28 7.90 14.31
C ARG A 79 -8.30 7.52 15.38
N GLU A 80 -9.59 7.59 15.07
CA GLU A 80 -10.66 7.27 16.02
C GLU A 80 -10.88 5.75 16.13
N GLU A 81 -11.15 5.27 17.35
CA GLU A 81 -11.39 3.84 17.60
C GLU A 81 -12.57 3.28 16.82
N SER A 82 -13.62 4.07 16.60
CA SER A 82 -14.79 3.69 15.79
C SER A 82 -14.42 3.43 14.32
N ALA A 83 -13.55 4.27 13.74
CA ALA A 83 -13.06 4.11 12.39
C ALA A 83 -12.14 2.89 12.28
N LEU A 84 -11.24 2.71 13.25
CA LEU A 84 -10.37 1.54 13.32
C LEU A 84 -11.16 0.23 13.48
N ASP A 85 -12.24 0.23 14.29
CA ASP A 85 -13.16 -0.90 14.40
C ASP A 85 -13.88 -1.19 13.09
N ALA A 86 -14.27 -0.17 12.32
CA ALA A 86 -14.86 -0.35 11.00
C ALA A 86 -13.86 -0.96 10.00
N VAL A 87 -12.60 -0.50 10.01
CA VAL A 87 -11.53 -1.08 9.16
C VAL A 87 -11.28 -2.54 9.56
N ALA A 88 -11.14 -2.80 10.85
CA ALA A 88 -10.95 -4.15 11.37
C ALA A 88 -12.14 -5.07 11.02
N THR A 89 -13.37 -4.56 11.09
CA THR A 89 -14.57 -5.30 10.65
C THR A 89 -14.50 -5.64 9.17
N GLY A 90 -14.13 -4.68 8.32
CA GLY A 90 -13.91 -4.91 6.89
C GLY A 90 -12.85 -5.97 6.60
N PHE A 91 -11.76 -6.02 7.37
CA PHE A 91 -10.77 -7.10 7.25
C PHE A 91 -11.33 -8.47 7.65
N LEU A 92 -12.21 -8.53 8.66
CA LEU A 92 -12.85 -9.78 9.06
C LEU A 92 -13.89 -10.26 8.06
N GLU A 93 -14.61 -9.35 7.41
CA GLU A 93 -15.52 -9.65 6.30
C GLU A 93 -14.75 -10.17 5.09
N TRP A 94 -13.70 -9.45 4.70
CA TRP A 94 -12.78 -9.87 3.63
C TRP A 94 -12.22 -11.29 3.87
N LEU A 95 -11.72 -11.57 5.08
CA LEU A 95 -11.20 -12.90 5.42
C LEU A 95 -12.24 -14.03 5.24
N ARG A 96 -13.52 -13.75 5.52
CA ARG A 96 -14.58 -14.76 5.41
C ARG A 96 -15.07 -14.96 3.98
N GLU A 97 -15.07 -13.91 3.18
CA GLU A 97 -15.84 -13.88 1.92
C GLU A 97 -14.98 -13.74 0.66
N GLY A 98 -13.75 -13.23 0.78
CA GLY A 98 -12.97 -12.77 -0.38
C GLY A 98 -11.50 -13.19 -0.40
N ALA A 99 -10.92 -13.51 0.76
CA ALA A 99 -9.50 -13.81 0.86
C ALA A 99 -9.11 -15.07 0.07
N SER A 100 -8.33 -14.87 -0.99
CA SER A 100 -7.72 -15.95 -1.79
C SER A 100 -6.31 -16.29 -1.30
N ASP A 101 -5.52 -15.28 -0.96
CA ASP A 101 -4.32 -15.39 -0.15
C ASP A 101 -4.38 -14.45 1.06
N VAL A 102 -3.64 -14.80 2.13
CA VAL A 102 -3.48 -14.00 3.34
C VAL A 102 -2.13 -14.30 3.97
N GLY A 103 -1.28 -13.27 4.05
CA GLY A 103 -0.01 -13.35 4.77
C GLY A 103 -0.13 -13.90 6.20
N MET A 104 0.83 -14.74 6.61
CA MET A 104 0.75 -15.54 7.85
C MET A 104 0.46 -14.73 9.12
N GLN A 105 1.07 -13.55 9.27
CA GLN A 105 0.84 -12.68 10.43
C GLN A 105 -0.56 -12.07 10.40
N THR A 106 -0.99 -11.54 9.25
CA THR A 106 -2.35 -11.03 9.06
C THR A 106 -3.37 -12.12 9.38
N ARG A 107 -3.22 -13.30 8.80
CA ARG A 107 -4.08 -14.46 9.06
C ARG A 107 -4.19 -14.76 10.54
N ARG A 108 -3.05 -14.88 11.24
CA ARG A 108 -3.02 -15.17 12.68
C ARG A 108 -3.77 -14.12 13.51
N VAL A 109 -3.62 -12.84 13.17
CA VAL A 109 -4.29 -11.74 13.88
C VAL A 109 -5.80 -11.78 13.63
N LEU A 110 -6.21 -11.91 12.37
CA LEU A 110 -7.62 -11.90 11.98
C LEU A 110 -8.37 -13.14 12.49
N GLU A 111 -7.80 -14.34 12.34
CA GLU A 111 -8.38 -15.59 12.89
C GLU A 111 -8.48 -15.54 14.42
N GLY A 112 -7.46 -14.97 15.09
CA GLY A 112 -7.49 -14.75 16.53
C GLY A 112 -8.59 -13.77 16.96
N ALA A 113 -8.82 -12.71 16.18
CA ALA A 113 -9.92 -11.78 16.43
C ALA A 113 -11.29 -12.42 16.19
N LEU A 114 -11.45 -13.24 15.15
CA LEU A 114 -12.67 -14.04 14.93
C LEU A 114 -12.96 -14.96 16.12
N ALA A 115 -11.93 -15.66 16.62
CA ALA A 115 -12.07 -16.57 17.75
C ALA A 115 -12.42 -15.87 19.08
N ALA A 116 -12.03 -14.60 19.24
CA ALA A 116 -12.32 -13.81 20.44
C ALA A 116 -13.78 -13.33 20.53
N GLY A 117 -14.56 -13.40 19.44
CA GLY A 117 -15.98 -13.08 19.43
C GLY A 117 -16.30 -11.58 19.61
N SER A 118 -17.31 -11.25 20.42
CA SER A 118 -17.97 -9.93 20.50
C SER A 118 -17.16 -8.76 21.10
N ARG A 119 -15.82 -8.81 21.08
CA ARG A 119 -14.98 -7.67 21.48
C ARG A 119 -14.83 -6.69 20.31
N PRO A 120 -14.53 -5.40 20.58
CA PRO A 120 -14.12 -4.47 19.53
C PRO A 120 -12.98 -5.10 18.71
N PRO A 121 -13.16 -5.29 17.39
CA PRO A 121 -12.21 -6.02 16.57
C PRO A 121 -10.85 -5.33 16.52
N ALA A 122 -10.80 -3.98 16.45
CA ALA A 122 -9.54 -3.26 16.38
C ALA A 122 -8.68 -3.47 17.64
N LEU A 123 -9.27 -3.26 18.82
CA LEU A 123 -8.57 -3.48 20.10
C LEU A 123 -8.08 -4.93 20.23
N THR A 124 -8.89 -5.89 19.81
CA THR A 124 -8.54 -7.31 19.87
C THR A 124 -7.36 -7.62 18.96
N MET A 125 -7.40 -7.15 17.71
CA MET A 125 -6.32 -7.37 16.75
C MET A 125 -5.00 -6.72 17.23
N ARG A 126 -5.05 -5.45 17.70
CA ARG A 126 -3.88 -4.76 18.29
C ARG A 126 -3.29 -5.52 19.47
N THR A 127 -4.13 -6.06 20.35
CA THR A 127 -3.68 -6.88 21.49
C THR A 127 -2.95 -8.15 21.02
N ILE A 128 -3.48 -8.83 20.00
CA ILE A 128 -2.88 -10.05 19.46
C ILE A 128 -1.53 -9.76 18.81
N THR A 129 -1.44 -8.72 17.96
CA THR A 129 -0.19 -8.38 17.29
C THR A 129 0.87 -7.85 18.27
N ALA A 130 0.49 -7.07 19.29
CA ALA A 130 1.39 -6.66 20.36
C ALA A 130 1.94 -7.85 21.14
N THR A 131 1.07 -8.79 21.53
CA THR A 131 1.48 -10.03 22.21
C THR A 131 2.41 -10.89 21.33
N LEU A 132 2.18 -10.91 20.01
CA LEU A 132 3.03 -11.63 19.06
C LEU A 132 4.41 -10.96 18.98
N HIS A 133 4.44 -9.64 18.91
CA HIS A 133 5.68 -8.86 18.88
C HIS A 133 6.51 -9.07 20.14
N GLU A 134 5.90 -8.93 21.33
CA GLU A 134 6.58 -9.17 22.62
C GLU A 134 7.20 -10.57 22.71
N LYS A 135 6.54 -11.58 22.14
CA LYS A 135 7.01 -12.98 22.19
C LYS A 135 8.10 -13.29 21.18
N THR A 136 8.10 -12.66 20.02
CA THR A 136 8.91 -13.11 18.87
C THR A 136 9.93 -12.08 18.41
N GLY A 137 9.65 -10.79 18.59
CA GLY A 137 10.42 -9.69 18.00
C GLY A 137 10.50 -9.74 16.47
N ARG A 138 9.65 -10.54 15.79
CA ARG A 138 9.71 -10.84 14.35
C ARG A 138 8.34 -10.60 13.73
N THR A 139 7.88 -9.35 13.77
CA THR A 139 6.54 -8.96 13.29
C THR A 139 6.55 -7.81 12.30
N ALA A 140 7.71 -7.50 11.75
CA ALA A 140 7.93 -6.42 10.78
C ALA A 140 7.64 -6.87 9.33
N GLY A 141 6.63 -7.71 9.11
CA GLY A 141 6.19 -8.06 7.75
C GLY A 141 5.70 -6.82 6.98
N ASN A 142 5.79 -6.84 5.66
CA ASN A 142 5.30 -5.79 4.75
C ASN A 142 3.76 -5.66 4.70
N GLY A 143 3.03 -6.61 5.30
CA GLY A 143 1.59 -6.73 5.15
C GLY A 143 0.76 -5.54 5.63
N SER A 144 1.30 -4.61 6.44
CA SER A 144 0.63 -3.33 6.70
C SER A 144 0.94 -2.27 5.65
N LEU A 145 2.20 -2.16 5.22
CA LEU A 145 2.67 -1.18 4.25
C LEU A 145 1.93 -1.32 2.91
N MET A 146 1.74 -2.55 2.45
CA MET A 146 1.14 -2.88 1.16
C MET A 146 -0.22 -2.24 0.89
N ARG A 147 -0.98 -1.97 1.96
CA ARG A 147 -2.36 -1.48 1.90
C ARG A 147 -2.57 -0.07 2.44
N THR A 148 -1.52 0.59 2.94
CA THR A 148 -1.67 1.88 3.64
C THR A 148 -1.63 3.11 2.73
N GLY A 149 -1.22 3.00 1.47
CA GLY A 149 -1.07 4.18 0.58
C GLY A 149 -2.31 5.09 0.55
N VAL A 150 -3.52 4.53 0.58
CA VAL A 150 -4.79 5.29 0.59
C VAL A 150 -4.99 6.14 1.86
N VAL A 151 -4.34 5.80 2.98
CA VAL A 151 -4.39 6.60 4.22
C VAL A 151 -3.77 7.99 4.02
N GLY A 152 -2.82 8.12 3.08
CA GLY A 152 -2.23 9.41 2.70
C GLY A 152 -3.24 10.43 2.17
N LEU A 153 -4.46 10.01 1.82
CA LEU A 153 -5.53 10.88 1.34
C LEU A 153 -6.41 11.45 2.48
N ASN A 154 -6.46 10.80 3.65
CA ASN A 154 -7.46 11.11 4.68
C ASN A 154 -7.27 12.50 5.34
N HIS A 155 -6.02 12.98 5.42
CA HIS A 155 -5.67 14.26 6.05
C HIS A 155 -4.69 15.08 5.18
N LEU A 156 -5.07 15.38 3.92
CA LEU A 156 -4.19 16.08 2.96
C LEU A 156 -3.55 17.36 3.53
N ALA A 157 -4.27 18.14 4.34
CA ALA A 157 -3.77 19.39 4.91
C ALA A 157 -2.92 19.23 6.19
N ASP A 158 -2.83 18.03 6.76
CA ASP A 158 -2.18 17.78 8.05
C ASP A 158 -1.25 16.53 7.98
N PRO A 159 0.07 16.73 7.84
CA PRO A 159 1.03 15.63 7.80
C PRO A 159 1.10 14.83 9.11
N VAL A 160 0.86 15.48 10.26
CA VAL A 160 0.91 14.80 11.56
C VAL A 160 -0.29 13.89 11.72
N ALA A 161 -1.49 14.38 11.40
CA ALA A 161 -2.70 13.54 11.40
C ALA A 161 -2.60 12.37 10.41
N THR A 162 -2.00 12.59 9.23
CA THR A 162 -1.71 11.53 8.27
C THR A 162 -0.79 10.45 8.85
N ALA A 163 0.29 10.87 9.53
CA ALA A 163 1.23 9.95 10.17
C ALA A 163 0.58 9.14 11.32
N GLU A 164 -0.22 9.81 12.16
CA GLU A 164 -0.98 9.16 13.24
C GLU A 164 -1.95 8.10 12.70
N ALA A 165 -2.71 8.44 11.65
CA ALA A 165 -3.63 7.51 10.98
C ALA A 165 -2.89 6.32 10.35
N ALA A 166 -1.78 6.57 9.65
CA ALA A 166 -0.98 5.51 9.02
C ALA A 166 -0.46 4.50 10.05
N ARG A 167 0.03 4.98 11.20
CA ARG A 167 0.47 4.13 12.30
C ARG A 167 -0.70 3.35 12.93
N ALA A 168 -1.81 4.03 13.23
CA ALA A 168 -2.98 3.40 13.84
C ALA A 168 -3.55 2.26 12.99
N VAL A 169 -3.61 2.44 11.66
CA VAL A 169 -4.04 1.41 10.72
C VAL A 169 -3.02 0.27 10.60
N SER A 170 -1.71 0.56 10.61
CA SER A 170 -0.67 -0.47 10.61
C SER A 170 -0.78 -1.39 11.84
N GLU A 171 -0.90 -0.77 13.02
CA GLU A 171 -0.92 -1.44 14.31
C GLU A 171 -2.11 -2.38 14.50
N LEU A 172 -3.17 -2.27 13.68
CA LEU A 172 -4.25 -3.26 13.65
C LEU A 172 -3.70 -4.68 13.48
N THR A 173 -2.64 -4.87 12.69
CA THR A 173 -2.10 -6.23 12.42
C THR A 173 -0.59 -6.34 12.59
N HIS A 174 0.13 -5.21 12.53
CA HIS A 174 1.58 -5.16 12.61
C HIS A 174 1.99 -4.12 13.66
N PHE A 175 2.23 -4.59 14.88
CA PHE A 175 2.65 -3.75 16.02
C PHE A 175 4.09 -3.24 15.90
N ASP A 176 4.91 -3.87 15.05
CA ASP A 176 6.33 -3.55 14.96
C ASP A 176 6.57 -2.06 14.64
N PRO A 177 7.42 -1.33 15.38
CA PRO A 177 7.71 0.07 15.11
C PRO A 177 8.17 0.33 13.68
N LEU A 178 8.92 -0.60 13.07
CA LEU A 178 9.38 -0.47 11.68
C LEU A 178 8.23 -0.57 10.68
N ALA A 179 7.21 -1.39 10.96
CA ALA A 179 6.03 -1.47 10.12
C ALA A 179 5.25 -0.15 10.16
N GLY A 180 5.04 0.40 11.37
CA GLY A 180 4.39 1.71 11.53
C GLY A 180 5.19 2.85 10.91
N ASP A 181 6.52 2.89 11.07
CA ASP A 181 7.37 3.90 10.45
C ASP A 181 7.31 3.85 8.92
N ALA A 182 7.36 2.66 8.32
CA ALA A 182 7.27 2.49 6.88
C ALA A 182 5.95 3.03 6.32
N CYS A 183 4.83 2.71 6.99
CA CYS A 183 3.51 3.26 6.64
C CYS A 183 3.49 4.79 6.74
N VAL A 184 4.10 5.38 7.77
CA VAL A 184 4.20 6.86 7.90
C VAL A 184 4.97 7.46 6.73
N LEU A 185 6.15 6.93 6.39
CA LEU A 185 6.98 7.43 5.29
C LEU A 185 6.24 7.33 3.95
N TRP A 186 5.58 6.20 3.69
CA TRP A 186 4.90 5.97 2.43
C TRP A 186 3.63 6.81 2.29
N CYS A 187 2.83 6.94 3.35
CA CYS A 187 1.64 7.80 3.36
C CYS A 187 1.99 9.27 3.18
N GLU A 188 3.08 9.76 3.78
CA GLU A 188 3.56 11.13 3.53
C GLU A 188 4.06 11.31 2.10
N GLY A 189 4.73 10.30 1.54
CA GLY A 189 5.08 10.23 0.12
C GLY A 189 3.86 10.39 -0.78
N VAL A 190 2.81 9.62 -0.53
CA VAL A 190 1.54 9.70 -1.27
C VAL A 190 0.88 11.07 -1.09
N ARG A 191 0.79 11.58 0.14
CA ARG A 191 0.17 12.87 0.46
C ARG A 191 0.83 14.01 -0.31
N GLN A 192 2.16 14.11 -0.27
CA GLN A 192 2.89 15.15 -1.01
C GLN A 192 2.85 14.94 -2.52
N ALA A 193 2.90 13.70 -3.00
CA ALA A 193 2.75 13.43 -4.43
C ALA A 193 1.38 13.92 -4.95
N VAL A 194 0.31 13.73 -4.17
CA VAL A 194 -1.01 14.28 -4.48
C VAL A 194 -1.04 15.80 -4.46
N LEU A 195 -0.43 16.45 -3.47
CA LEU A 195 -0.46 17.92 -3.35
C LEU A 195 0.42 18.60 -4.41
N ASP A 196 1.67 18.18 -4.47
CA ASP A 196 2.74 18.94 -5.14
C ASP A 196 3.19 18.27 -6.44
N GLY A 197 2.82 17.01 -6.66
CA GLY A 197 3.31 16.24 -7.80
C GLY A 197 4.84 16.10 -7.72
N THR A 198 5.38 15.66 -6.59
CA THR A 198 6.78 15.27 -6.47
C THR A 198 6.88 13.93 -5.73
N PHE A 199 8.09 13.38 -5.59
CA PHE A 199 8.33 12.20 -4.75
C PHE A 199 9.02 12.55 -3.43
N ASP A 200 9.18 13.84 -3.13
CA ASP A 200 9.99 14.32 -2.00
C ASP A 200 9.40 13.92 -0.65
N GLY A 201 8.08 13.65 -0.61
CA GLY A 201 7.36 13.27 0.60
C GLY A 201 7.90 12.04 1.31
N VAL A 202 8.48 11.08 0.58
CA VAL A 202 9.06 9.87 1.21
C VAL A 202 10.19 10.26 2.16
N ARG A 203 11.07 11.19 1.76
CA ARG A 203 12.13 11.71 2.62
C ARG A 203 11.62 12.74 3.62
N ALA A 204 10.65 13.57 3.25
CA ALA A 204 10.04 14.54 4.19
C ALA A 204 9.37 13.83 5.38
N GLY A 205 8.85 12.61 5.17
CA GLY A 205 8.27 11.78 6.23
C GLY A 205 9.23 11.43 7.38
N LEU A 206 10.55 11.54 7.18
CA LEU A 206 11.52 11.35 8.26
C LEU A 206 11.26 12.29 9.44
N ASP A 207 10.79 13.51 9.18
CA ASP A 207 10.47 14.47 10.24
C ASP A 207 9.24 14.11 11.07
N LEU A 208 8.43 13.16 10.59
CA LEU A 208 7.25 12.62 11.28
C LEU A 208 7.58 11.38 12.12
N LEU A 209 8.80 10.85 12.01
CA LEU A 209 9.27 9.72 12.83
C LEU A 209 9.86 10.20 14.15
N PRO A 210 9.89 9.34 15.20
CA PRO A 210 10.65 9.62 16.41
C PRO A 210 12.13 9.87 16.11
N PRO A 211 12.76 10.91 16.71
CA PRO A 211 14.13 11.34 16.40
C PRO A 211 15.16 10.21 16.38
N GLU A 212 15.06 9.27 17.31
CA GLU A 212 15.99 8.16 17.47
C GLU A 212 15.97 7.12 16.33
N ARG A 213 14.96 7.15 15.45
CA ARG A 213 14.87 6.24 14.28
C ARG A 213 15.11 6.92 12.94
N ARG A 214 15.19 8.26 12.91
CA ARG A 214 15.31 9.04 11.66
C ARG A 214 16.57 8.72 10.88
N ASP A 215 17.72 8.71 11.54
CA ASP A 215 19.01 8.45 10.88
C ASP A 215 19.02 7.06 10.23
N ARG A 216 18.47 6.06 10.92
CA ARG A 216 18.42 4.69 10.40
C ARG A 216 17.53 4.58 9.17
N TRP A 217 16.36 5.23 9.17
CA TRP A 217 15.50 5.28 8.00
C TRP A 217 16.11 6.10 6.86
N ALA A 218 16.82 7.19 7.16
CA ALA A 218 17.54 7.96 6.17
C ALA A 218 18.64 7.13 5.48
N ASP A 219 19.37 6.29 6.23
CA ASP A 219 20.34 5.36 5.67
C ASP A 219 19.68 4.34 4.73
N TRP A 220 18.56 3.73 5.13
CA TRP A 220 17.83 2.76 4.29
C TRP A 220 17.25 3.38 3.01
N LEU A 221 16.75 4.62 3.07
CA LEU A 221 16.31 5.35 1.88
C LEU A 221 17.49 5.67 0.95
N THR A 222 18.62 6.07 1.52
CA THR A 222 19.86 6.32 0.75
C THR A 222 20.38 5.05 0.09
N GLU A 223 20.27 3.91 0.77
CA GLU A 223 20.60 2.60 0.21
C GLU A 223 19.69 2.26 -0.98
N ALA A 224 18.37 2.45 -0.84
CA ALA A 224 17.40 2.26 -1.92
C ALA A 224 17.64 3.14 -3.16
N GLU A 225 18.17 4.35 -2.97
CA GLU A 225 18.51 5.30 -4.03
C GLU A 225 19.87 5.04 -4.70
N SER A 226 20.74 4.21 -4.08
CA SER A 226 22.12 4.01 -4.55
C SER A 226 22.41 2.59 -5.03
N ARG A 227 21.66 1.59 -4.57
CA ARG A 227 21.82 0.19 -4.98
C ARG A 227 20.80 -0.19 -6.06
N PRO A 228 21.16 -1.11 -6.97
CA PRO A 228 20.24 -1.59 -7.99
C PRO A 228 18.95 -2.20 -7.40
N PRO A 229 17.78 -2.05 -8.06
CA PRO A 229 16.51 -2.57 -7.53
C PRO A 229 16.52 -4.06 -7.17
N GLY A 230 17.22 -4.90 -7.96
CA GLY A 230 17.32 -6.35 -7.72
C GLY A 230 18.10 -6.75 -6.47
N ASP A 231 18.72 -5.80 -5.75
CA ASP A 231 19.42 -6.06 -4.49
C ASP A 231 18.47 -6.19 -3.29
N PHE A 232 17.21 -5.76 -3.42
CA PHE A 232 16.25 -5.68 -2.32
C PHE A 232 15.38 -6.94 -2.22
N ILE A 233 16.03 -8.09 -2.12
CA ILE A 233 15.42 -9.39 -1.82
C ILE A 233 16.14 -10.09 -0.65
N PRO A 234 15.44 -10.89 0.18
CA PRO A 234 13.99 -11.07 0.19
C PRO A 234 13.26 -9.82 0.70
N ASN A 235 12.07 -9.54 0.16
CA ASN A 235 11.29 -8.32 0.38
C ASN A 235 10.01 -8.53 1.21
N GLY A 236 9.85 -9.68 1.86
CA GLY A 236 8.80 -9.88 2.88
C GLY A 236 8.98 -9.05 4.17
N PHE A 237 10.18 -8.52 4.42
CA PHE A 237 10.45 -7.58 5.53
C PHE A 237 10.12 -6.14 5.07
N VAL A 238 9.32 -5.42 5.86
CA VAL A 238 8.78 -4.09 5.51
C VAL A 238 9.82 -3.07 5.06
N VAL A 239 11.03 -3.09 5.64
CA VAL A 239 12.11 -2.18 5.22
C VAL A 239 12.53 -2.50 3.79
N GLN A 240 12.79 -3.77 3.47
CA GLN A 240 13.17 -4.21 2.14
C GLN A 240 12.05 -4.03 1.13
N ALA A 241 10.78 -4.25 1.50
CA ALA A 241 9.64 -3.94 0.64
C ALA A 241 9.60 -2.46 0.26
N LEU A 242 9.77 -1.56 1.25
CA LEU A 242 9.85 -0.12 1.01
C LEU A 242 11.05 0.23 0.14
N GLN A 243 12.23 -0.35 0.42
CA GLN A 243 13.44 -0.11 -0.37
C GLN A 243 13.28 -0.60 -1.81
N ALA A 244 12.67 -1.77 -2.03
CA ALA A 244 12.40 -2.32 -3.35
C ALA A 244 11.45 -1.41 -4.15
N ALA A 245 10.34 -0.96 -3.54
CA ALA A 245 9.41 -0.05 -4.17
C ALA A 245 10.07 1.32 -4.46
N TRP A 246 10.79 1.89 -3.48
CA TRP A 246 11.47 3.18 -3.66
C TRP A 246 12.59 3.11 -4.70
N SER A 247 13.38 2.04 -4.69
CA SER A 247 14.44 1.81 -5.67
C SER A 247 13.87 1.65 -7.08
N SER A 248 12.77 0.91 -7.24
CA SER A 248 12.10 0.75 -8.53
C SER A 248 11.61 2.08 -9.13
N ILE A 249 11.14 3.02 -8.30
CA ILE A 249 10.74 4.36 -8.73
C ILE A 249 11.96 5.22 -9.05
N THR A 250 12.94 5.30 -8.14
CA THR A 250 14.07 6.25 -8.27
C THR A 250 15.09 5.87 -9.34
N HIS A 251 15.23 4.58 -9.64
CA HIS A 251 16.14 4.09 -10.69
C HIS A 251 15.49 4.02 -12.07
N THR A 252 14.18 4.23 -12.18
CA THR A 252 13.49 4.20 -13.46
C THR A 252 13.39 5.62 -14.03
N PRO A 253 14.02 5.91 -15.19
CA PRO A 253 13.88 7.21 -15.83
C PRO A 253 12.50 7.36 -16.51
N GLY A 254 12.09 8.60 -16.76
CA GLY A 254 10.93 8.93 -17.57
C GLY A 254 9.98 9.90 -16.87
N THR A 255 8.83 10.15 -17.49
CA THR A 255 7.73 10.93 -16.90
C THR A 255 6.37 10.35 -17.26
N GLY A 256 5.32 10.69 -16.50
CA GLY A 256 3.94 10.29 -16.79
C GLY A 256 3.79 8.77 -16.94
N THR A 257 3.02 8.35 -17.96
CA THR A 257 2.76 6.94 -18.26
C THR A 257 4.03 6.12 -18.49
N GLU A 258 5.04 6.67 -19.15
CA GLU A 258 6.30 5.95 -19.42
C GLU A 258 6.99 5.57 -18.11
N HIS A 259 7.14 6.52 -17.19
CA HIS A 259 7.74 6.27 -15.89
C HIS A 259 6.91 5.29 -15.07
N LEU A 260 5.58 5.48 -15.00
CA LEU A 260 4.69 4.61 -14.24
C LEU A 260 4.80 3.15 -14.69
N VAL A 261 4.71 2.90 -16.00
CA VAL A 261 4.76 1.53 -16.54
C VAL A 261 6.14 0.92 -16.34
N ALA A 262 7.21 1.67 -16.62
CA ALA A 262 8.57 1.17 -16.50
C ALA A 262 8.93 0.88 -15.03
N ALA A 263 8.49 1.71 -14.09
CA ALA A 263 8.82 1.55 -12.66
C ALA A 263 8.07 0.36 -12.06
N LEU A 264 6.81 0.14 -12.44
CA LEU A 264 6.07 -1.07 -12.05
C LEU A 264 6.67 -2.33 -12.68
N ALA A 265 7.12 -2.26 -13.93
CA ALA A 265 7.85 -3.38 -14.52
C ALA A 265 9.18 -3.64 -13.81
N THR A 266 9.88 -2.61 -13.35
CA THR A 266 11.06 -2.76 -12.50
C THR A 266 10.71 -3.40 -11.16
N ALA A 267 9.63 -2.98 -10.50
CA ALA A 267 9.15 -3.58 -9.25
C ALA A 267 8.88 -5.09 -9.39
N VAL A 268 8.15 -5.52 -10.42
CA VAL A 268 7.89 -6.94 -10.69
C VAL A 268 9.17 -7.71 -10.99
N ARG A 269 10.13 -7.10 -11.70
CA ARG A 269 11.42 -7.73 -12.02
C ARG A 269 12.36 -7.92 -10.83
N ILE A 270 12.12 -7.26 -9.70
CA ILE A 270 12.89 -7.51 -8.47
C ILE A 270 12.71 -8.98 -8.01
N GLY A 271 11.52 -9.55 -8.23
CA GLY A 271 11.19 -10.91 -7.79
C GLY A 271 10.83 -10.98 -6.29
N ASP A 272 10.73 -12.21 -5.78
CA ASP A 272 10.24 -12.53 -4.43
C ASP A 272 8.76 -12.09 -4.27
N ASP A 273 8.45 -11.13 -3.41
CA ASP A 273 7.10 -10.62 -3.13
C ASP A 273 6.68 -9.51 -4.13
N THR A 274 6.38 -9.91 -5.37
CA THR A 274 6.27 -8.99 -6.51
C THR A 274 4.99 -8.16 -6.55
N ASP A 275 3.85 -8.73 -6.17
CA ASP A 275 2.58 -8.01 -6.06
C ASP A 275 2.65 -6.95 -4.96
N THR A 276 3.21 -7.27 -3.77
CA THR A 276 3.36 -6.25 -2.73
C THR A 276 4.28 -5.11 -3.13
N VAL A 277 5.47 -5.39 -3.67
CA VAL A 277 6.38 -4.31 -4.08
C VAL A 277 5.74 -3.44 -5.18
N ALA A 278 5.05 -4.06 -6.13
CA ALA A 278 4.36 -3.34 -7.20
C ALA A 278 3.13 -2.57 -6.71
N ALA A 279 2.37 -3.06 -5.74
CA ALA A 279 1.24 -2.36 -5.11
C ALA A 279 1.72 -1.11 -4.37
N ILE A 280 2.78 -1.24 -3.56
CA ILE A 280 3.41 -0.14 -2.82
C ILE A 280 3.90 0.94 -3.81
N ALA A 281 4.66 0.54 -4.83
CA ALA A 281 5.14 1.46 -5.87
C ALA A 281 3.99 2.10 -6.65
N GLY A 282 2.95 1.32 -6.98
CA GLY A 282 1.78 1.73 -7.74
C GLY A 282 0.98 2.81 -7.04
N ALA A 283 0.81 2.73 -5.72
CA ALA A 283 0.15 3.77 -4.93
C ALA A 283 0.84 5.13 -5.09
N LEU A 284 2.17 5.16 -4.98
CA LEU A 284 2.96 6.40 -5.07
C LEU A 284 3.09 6.92 -6.51
N LEU A 285 3.27 6.03 -7.49
CA LEU A 285 3.29 6.40 -8.91
C LEU A 285 1.94 6.96 -9.36
N GLY A 286 0.84 6.34 -8.92
CA GLY A 286 -0.51 6.84 -9.14
C GLY A 286 -0.75 8.19 -8.46
N ALA A 287 -0.28 8.35 -7.22
CA ALA A 287 -0.30 9.62 -6.51
C ALA A 287 0.47 10.73 -7.24
N ARG A 288 1.58 10.40 -7.93
CA ARG A 288 2.42 11.37 -8.64
C ARG A 288 1.86 11.74 -10.01
N TRP A 289 1.44 10.74 -10.78
CA TRP A 289 1.14 10.88 -12.21
C TRP A 289 -0.37 10.89 -12.52
N GLY A 290 -1.19 10.43 -11.59
CA GLY A 290 -2.64 10.41 -11.70
C GLY A 290 -3.21 9.19 -12.43
N ALA A 291 -4.51 8.97 -12.25
CA ALA A 291 -5.25 7.87 -12.86
C ALA A 291 -5.19 7.92 -14.40
N SER A 292 -5.11 9.11 -14.99
CA SER A 292 -5.00 9.29 -16.44
C SER A 292 -3.69 8.73 -17.01
N ALA A 293 -2.62 8.65 -16.22
CA ALA A 293 -1.34 8.08 -16.64
C ALA A 293 -1.35 6.54 -16.69
N ILE A 294 -2.32 5.88 -16.05
CA ILE A 294 -2.41 4.42 -16.02
C ILE A 294 -2.94 3.89 -17.37
N PRO A 295 -2.24 2.92 -18.00
CA PRO A 295 -2.62 2.39 -19.30
C PRO A 295 -4.08 1.95 -19.37
N ALA A 296 -4.76 2.34 -20.45
CA ALA A 296 -6.19 2.05 -20.60
C ALA A 296 -6.52 0.54 -20.62
N HIS A 297 -5.58 -0.31 -21.06
CA HIS A 297 -5.78 -1.76 -21.05
C HIS A 297 -5.66 -2.36 -19.64
N TRP A 298 -4.83 -1.80 -18.76
CA TRP A 298 -4.81 -2.16 -17.34
C TRP A 298 -6.10 -1.75 -16.66
N ARG A 299 -6.55 -0.51 -16.87
CA ARG A 299 -7.82 -0.02 -16.31
C ARG A 299 -9.03 -0.86 -16.72
N ARG A 300 -9.06 -1.39 -17.94
CA ARG A 300 -10.14 -2.29 -18.40
C ARG A 300 -10.06 -3.71 -17.83
N SER A 301 -8.89 -4.13 -17.35
CA SER A 301 -8.65 -5.49 -16.89
C SER A 301 -8.70 -5.60 -15.37
N VAL A 302 -8.27 -4.56 -14.66
CA VAL A 302 -8.13 -4.57 -13.21
C VAL A 302 -9.49 -4.69 -12.52
N HIS A 303 -9.61 -5.70 -11.66
CA HIS A 303 -10.79 -5.98 -10.86
C HIS A 303 -10.40 -6.82 -9.64
N GLY A 304 -11.32 -7.05 -8.72
CA GLY A 304 -11.09 -8.00 -7.62
C GLY A 304 -12.11 -7.84 -6.52
N TRP A 305 -11.95 -8.60 -5.43
CA TRP A 305 -12.91 -8.53 -4.32
C TRP A 305 -13.06 -7.09 -3.81
N PRO A 306 -14.29 -6.65 -3.47
CA PRO A 306 -15.58 -7.37 -3.50
C PRO A 306 -16.36 -7.23 -4.81
N GLY A 307 -15.68 -7.28 -5.95
CA GLY A 307 -16.24 -7.06 -7.29
C GLY A 307 -16.07 -5.62 -7.78
N LEU A 308 -15.07 -4.90 -7.27
CA LEU A 308 -14.78 -3.54 -7.72
C LEU A 308 -13.92 -3.58 -8.99
N VAL A 309 -14.20 -2.66 -9.90
CA VAL A 309 -13.39 -2.41 -11.11
C VAL A 309 -12.68 -1.07 -11.02
N ALA A 310 -11.88 -0.70 -12.03
CA ALA A 310 -11.12 0.54 -12.05
C ALA A 310 -11.96 1.79 -11.74
N GLU A 311 -13.15 1.91 -12.32
CA GLU A 311 -14.06 3.04 -12.08
C GLU A 311 -14.47 3.15 -10.61
N ASP A 312 -14.77 2.03 -9.95
CA ASP A 312 -15.12 2.01 -8.53
C ASP A 312 -13.94 2.40 -7.65
N LEU A 313 -12.73 1.96 -7.98
CA LEU A 313 -11.51 2.31 -7.24
C LEU A 313 -11.21 3.81 -7.35
N ILE A 314 -11.39 4.39 -8.55
CA ILE A 314 -11.26 5.84 -8.79
C ILE A 314 -12.28 6.61 -7.93
N ASP A 315 -13.55 6.21 -7.97
CA ASP A 315 -14.61 6.90 -7.25
C ASP A 315 -14.51 6.70 -5.73
N LEU A 316 -13.93 5.59 -5.29
CA LEU A 316 -13.63 5.35 -3.90
C LEU A 316 -12.51 6.26 -3.41
N ALA A 317 -11.39 6.33 -4.12
CA ALA A 317 -10.25 7.18 -3.75
C ALA A 317 -10.62 8.66 -3.70
N ARG A 318 -11.45 9.14 -4.63
CA ARG A 318 -11.92 10.54 -4.67
C ARG A 318 -12.82 10.95 -3.51
N ARG A 319 -13.36 9.99 -2.76
CA ARG A 319 -14.23 10.25 -1.61
C ARG A 319 -13.50 10.19 -0.28
N VAL A 320 -12.26 9.67 -0.27
CA VAL A 320 -11.36 9.68 0.90
C VAL A 320 -10.92 11.10 1.18
#